data_AF-A0A1Y5T0P5-F1
#
_entry.id   AF-A0A1Y5T0P5-F1
#
_cell.length_a   1.000
_cell.length_b   1.000
_cell.length_c   1.000
_cell.angle_alpha   90.00
_cell.angle_beta   90.00
_cell.angle_gamma   90.00
#
_symmetry.space_group_name_H-M   'P 1'
#
loop_
_entity.id
_entity.type
_entity.pdbx_description
1 polymer ?
#
loop_
_entity_poly.entity_id
_entity_poly.type
_entity_poly.pdbx_seq_one_letter_code
_entity_poly.pdbx_strand_id
1 'polypeptide(L)'
;MVFFRRSKAEDVTEGAVFERHCASNFIETAKVVWIGKDSTGIPHVRYETALMGQGRFEPQGIRILALKSFADRFRHRCERNLAQFNA
;
A
#
# COMPACT_ATOMS: atom_id res chain seq x y z
N MET A 1 15.02 18.30 -2.39
CA MET A 1 15.54 16.92 -2.33
C MET A 1 14.77 16.19 -1.26
N VAL A 2 13.89 15.26 -1.63
CA VAL A 2 13.00 14.59 -0.66
C VAL A 2 13.59 13.21 -0.35
N PHE A 3 13.98 13.00 0.91
CA PHE A 3 14.61 11.77 1.38
C PHE A 3 13.53 10.74 1.71
N PHE A 4 13.15 9.91 0.74
CA PHE A 4 12.15 8.87 0.95
C PHE A 4 12.80 7.60 1.50
N ARG A 5 12.46 7.23 2.74
CA ARG A 5 12.87 5.96 3.36
C ARG A 5 12.20 4.80 2.66
N ARG A 6 12.98 3.76 2.34
CA ARG A 6 12.49 2.48 1.81
C ARG A 6 11.77 1.72 2.93
N SER A 7 10.47 1.48 2.79
CA SER A 7 9.71 0.66 3.74
C SER A 7 10.35 -0.73 3.86
N LYS A 8 10.66 -1.16 5.08
CA LYS A 8 10.99 -2.56 5.38
C LYS A 8 9.68 -3.32 5.62
N ALA A 9 9.71 -4.65 5.45
CA ALA A 9 8.55 -5.50 5.76
C ALA A 9 8.07 -5.34 7.22
N GLU A 10 8.98 -4.96 8.10
CA GLU A 10 8.75 -4.67 9.53
C GLU A 10 7.92 -3.40 9.76
N ASP A 11 7.89 -2.46 8.80
CA ASP A 11 7.15 -1.21 8.91
C ASP A 11 5.68 -1.34 8.47
N VAL A 12 5.31 -2.48 7.89
CA VAL A 12 3.96 -2.76 7.38
C VAL A 12 3.09 -3.19 8.56
N THR A 13 2.17 -2.31 8.94
CA THR A 13 1.24 -2.49 10.05
C THR A 13 -0.20 -2.36 9.56
N GLU A 14 -1.14 -2.99 10.27
CA GLU A 14 -2.57 -2.85 9.94
C GLU A 14 -2.99 -1.37 10.04
N GLY A 15 -3.79 -0.91 9.07
CA GLY A 15 -4.18 0.48 8.94
C GLY A 15 -3.13 1.39 8.29
N ALA A 16 -1.89 0.93 8.07
CA ALA A 16 -0.89 1.74 7.39
C ALA A 16 -1.25 1.95 5.91
N VAL A 17 -0.98 3.16 5.43
CA VAL A 17 -1.17 3.53 4.02
C VAL A 17 0.18 3.71 3.35
N PHE A 18 0.29 3.19 2.14
CA PHE A 18 1.47 3.27 1.31
C PHE A 18 1.11 3.83 -0.06
N GLU A 19 2.09 4.43 -0.71
CA GLU A 19 1.95 4.93 -2.07
C GLU A 19 3.10 4.44 -2.94
N ARG A 20 2.79 4.32 -4.22
CA ARG A 20 3.76 4.01 -5.25
C ARG A 20 3.49 4.90 -6.46
N HIS A 21 4.52 5.66 -6.83
CA HIS A 21 4.50 6.42 -8.08
C HIS A 21 4.74 5.48 -9.26
N CYS A 22 3.77 5.42 -10.16
CA CYS A 22 3.87 4.72 -11.43
C CYS A 22 4.42 5.66 -12.51
N ALA A 23 5.04 5.10 -13.55
CA ALA A 23 5.75 5.86 -14.59
C ALA A 23 4.89 6.86 -15.37
N SER A 24 3.56 6.75 -15.32
CA SER A 24 2.62 7.56 -16.10
C SER A 24 1.86 8.61 -15.28
N ASN A 25 2.49 9.24 -14.28
CA ASN A 25 1.87 10.22 -13.36
C ASN A 25 0.70 9.68 -12.53
N PHE A 26 0.59 8.35 -12.41
CA PHE A 26 -0.38 7.71 -11.53
C PHE A 26 0.25 7.42 -10.17
N ILE A 27 -0.52 7.59 -9.11
CA ILE A 27 -0.15 7.21 -7.75
C ILE A 27 -1.04 6.03 -7.35
N GLU A 28 -0.43 4.87 -7.20
CA GLU A 28 -1.09 3.69 -6.65
C GLU A 28 -1.03 3.78 -5.12
N THR A 29 -2.18 3.91 -4.46
CA THR A 29 -2.28 3.99 -2.99
C THR A 29 -2.81 2.67 -2.45
N ALA A 30 -2.17 2.14 -1.42
CA ALA A 30 -2.54 0.88 -0.78
C ALA A 30 -2.72 1.07 0.73
N LYS A 31 -3.91 0.73 1.26
CA LYS A 31 -4.22 0.71 2.69
C LYS A 31 -4.21 -0.72 3.19
N VAL A 32 -3.37 -1.02 4.17
CA VAL A 32 -3.33 -2.34 4.78
C VAL A 32 -4.57 -2.55 5.64
N VAL A 33 -5.37 -3.56 5.30
CA VAL A 33 -6.58 -3.94 6.03
C VAL A 33 -6.26 -5.00 7.07
N TRP A 34 -5.44 -5.99 6.69
CA TRP A 34 -5.13 -7.11 7.58
C TRP A 34 -3.77 -7.73 7.26
N ILE A 35 -3.10 -8.25 8.28
CA ILE A 35 -1.85 -9.01 8.15
C ILE A 35 -2.00 -10.34 8.87
N GLY A 36 -1.66 -11.44 8.21
CA GLY A 36 -1.54 -12.72 8.89
C GLY A 36 -0.90 -13.79 8.04
N LYS A 37 -0.77 -15.01 8.58
CA LYS A 37 -0.04 -16.09 7.94
C LYS A 37 -1.00 -17.06 7.27
N ASP A 38 -0.58 -17.62 6.14
CA ASP A 38 -1.29 -18.74 5.53
C ASP A 38 -0.99 -20.06 6.26
N SER A 39 -1.57 -21.16 5.77
CA SER A 39 -1.36 -22.51 6.31
C SER A 39 0.08 -23.02 6.21
N THR A 40 0.93 -22.36 5.41
CA THR A 40 2.36 -22.68 5.25
C THR A 40 3.27 -21.77 6.09
N GLY A 41 2.70 -20.80 6.81
CA GLY A 41 3.42 -19.85 7.65
C GLY A 41 3.91 -18.59 6.93
N ILE A 42 3.59 -18.41 5.65
CA ILE A 42 4.01 -17.24 4.86
C ILE A 42 3.13 -16.05 5.26
N PRO A 43 3.72 -14.90 5.67
CA PRO A 43 2.94 -13.72 6.00
C PRO A 43 2.36 -13.09 4.74
N HIS A 44 1.06 -12.84 4.77
CA HIS A 44 0.25 -12.21 3.74
C HIS A 44 -0.35 -10.91 4.27
N VAL A 45 -0.53 -9.97 3.36
CA VAL A 45 -1.13 -8.65 3.60
C VAL A 45 -2.34 -8.54 2.70
N ARG A 46 -3.49 -8.31 3.33
CA ARG A 46 -4.72 -7.92 2.64
C ARG A 46 -4.78 -6.39 2.67
N TYR A 47 -4.91 -5.77 1.51
CA TYR A 47 -4.91 -4.32 1.38
C TYR A 47 -5.96 -3.86 0.37
N GLU A 48 -6.55 -2.70 0.63
CA GLU A 48 -7.36 -1.97 -0.33
C GLU A 48 -6.43 -1.13 -1.18
N THR A 49 -6.64 -1.12 -2.49
CA THR A 49 -5.84 -0.30 -3.41
C THR A 49 -6.71 0.62 -4.22
N ALA A 50 -6.17 1.77 -4.56
CA ALA A 50 -6.77 2.74 -5.45
C ALA A 50 -5.70 3.39 -6.31
N LEU A 51 -6.09 3.75 -7.53
CA LEU A 51 -5.23 4.43 -8.48
C LEU A 51 -5.67 5.89 -8.56
N MET A 52 -4.75 6.82 -8.27
CA MET A 52 -4.96 8.25 -8.47
C MET A 52 -4.26 8.69 -9.74
N GLY A 53 -4.96 9.40 -10.61
CA GLY A 53 -4.36 10.04 -11.78
C GLY A 53 -5.31 10.99 -12.47
N GLN A 54 -4.77 12.04 -13.11
CA GLN A 54 -5.56 13.07 -13.77
C GLN A 54 -6.65 13.69 -12.87
N GLY A 55 -6.38 13.81 -11.57
CA GLY A 55 -7.32 14.33 -10.57
C GLY A 55 -8.48 13.39 -10.21
N ARG A 56 -8.46 12.12 -10.65
CA ARG A 56 -9.47 11.11 -10.32
C ARG A 56 -8.90 10.05 -9.38
N PHE A 57 -9.74 9.59 -8.45
CA PHE A 57 -9.48 8.46 -7.57
C PHE A 57 -10.30 7.26 -8.06
N GLU A 58 -9.64 6.17 -8.42
CA GLU A 58 -10.28 4.96 -8.90
C GLU A 58 -9.99 3.79 -7.95
N PRO A 59 -10.95 3.34 -7.13
CA PRO A 59 -10.76 2.19 -6.25
C PRO A 59 -10.59 0.91 -7.08
N GLN A 60 -9.54 0.16 -6.79
CA GLN A 60 -9.16 -1.10 -7.45
C GLN A 60 -9.58 -2.33 -6.62
N GLY A 61 -10.23 -2.11 -5.48
CA GLY A 61 -10.73 -3.15 -4.58
C GLY A 61 -9.66 -3.73 -3.65
N ILE A 62 -10.01 -4.87 -3.04
CA ILE A 62 -9.16 -5.59 -2.10
C ILE A 62 -8.23 -6.55 -2.84
N ARG A 63 -6.95 -6.52 -2.50
CA ARG A 63 -5.92 -7.44 -2.99
C ARG A 63 -5.19 -8.11 -1.83
N ILE A 64 -4.60 -9.27 -2.12
CA ILE A 64 -3.76 -10.00 -1.17
C ILE A 64 -2.40 -10.21 -1.82
N LEU A 65 -1.32 -9.94 -1.08
CA LEU A 65 0.05 -10.24 -1.48
C LEU A 65 0.82 -10.80 -0.30
N ALA A 66 1.90 -11.55 -0.57
CA ALA A 66 2.88 -11.84 0.47
C ALA A 66 3.47 -10.53 1.03
N LEU A 67 3.69 -10.46 2.34
CA LEU A 67 4.21 -9.29 3.05
C LEU A 67 5.50 -8.76 2.43
N LYS A 68 6.41 -9.66 2.05
CA LYS A 68 7.66 -9.32 1.36
C LYS A 68 7.39 -8.64 0.02
N SER A 69 6.53 -9.23 -0.81
CA SER A 69 6.14 -8.67 -2.11
C SER A 69 5.44 -7.32 -1.97
N PHE A 70 4.62 -7.16 -0.94
CA PHE A 70 3.99 -5.89 -0.61
C PHE A 70 5.04 -4.82 -0.27
N ALA A 71 5.96 -5.10 0.65
CA ALA A 71 7.03 -4.17 1.04
C ALA A 71 7.98 -3.83 -0.13
N ASP A 72 8.25 -4.78 -1.02
CA ASP A 72 9.08 -4.55 -2.21
C ASP A 72 8.39 -3.62 -3.23
N ARG A 73 7.06 -3.74 -3.36
CA ARG A 73 6.23 -2.93 -4.27
C ARG A 73 5.96 -1.54 -3.70
N PHE A 74 5.59 -1.46 -2.43
CA PHE A 74 5.15 -0.25 -1.75
C PHE A 74 6.23 0.26 -0.79
N ARG A 75 7.25 0.89 -1.39
CA ARG A 75 8.45 1.35 -0.68
C ARG A 75 8.27 2.67 0.06
N HIS A 76 7.13 3.33 -0.06
CA HIS A 76 6.89 4.64 0.51
C HIS A 76 5.61 4.62 1.35
N ARG A 77 5.77 4.80 2.67
CA ARG A 77 4.65 4.97 3.60
C ARG A 77 4.14 6.40 3.53
N CYS A 78 2.82 6.57 3.53
CA CYS A 78 2.18 7.88 3.55
C CYS A 78 1.19 7.99 4.70
N GLU A 79 1.29 9.09 5.43
CA GLU A 79 0.40 9.41 6.54
C GLU A 79 -0.77 10.31 6.09
N ARG A 80 -0.64 11.01 4.95
CA ARG A 80 -1.62 12.01 4.47
C ARG A 80 -2.85 11.41 3.78
N ASN A 81 -2.73 10.25 3.13
CA ASN A 81 -3.82 9.71 2.30
C ASN A 81 -4.86 8.86 3.04
N LEU A 82 -4.79 8.80 4.38
CA LEU A 82 -5.81 8.14 5.23
C LEU A 82 -7.21 8.75 5.05
N ALA A 83 -7.30 10.05 4.73
CA ALA A 83 -8.59 10.75 4.58
C ALA A 83 -9.40 10.29 3.36
N GLN A 84 -8.75 9.79 2.30
CA GLN A 84 -9.43 9.42 1.05
C GLN A 84 -10.03 8.00 1.05
N PHE A 85 -9.65 7.16 2.02
CA PHE A 85 -10.22 5.81 2.21
C PHE A 85 -11.34 5.76 3.25
N ASN A 86 -11.69 6.88 3.90
CA ASN A 86 -12.75 6.97 4.90
C ASN A 86 -13.95 7.83 4.43
N ALA A 87 -13.99 8.17 3.15
CA ALA A 87 -15.06 8.96 2.53
C ALA A 87 -16.17 8.06 1.97
#